data_AF-A0A3D3NT48-F1
#
_entry.id   AF-A0A3D3NT48-F1
#
_cell.length_a   1.000
_cell.length_b   1.000
_cell.length_c   1.000
_cell.angle_alpha   90.00
_cell.angle_beta   90.00
_cell.angle_gamma   90.00
#
_symmetry.space_group_name_H-M   'P 1'
#
loop_
_entity.id
_entity.type
_entity.pdbx_description
1 polymer ?
#
loop_
_entity_poly.entity_id
_entity_poly.type
_entity_poly.pdbx_seq_one_letter_code
_entity_poly.pdbx_strand_id
1 'polypeptide(L)'
;MLGLIVNTVALMAILWMLARHEADLSFGRTMLVVFGITFGCGLLGLLHPLAPLAAFAVVTPLALKFFFYLRTGPAFGATGLFLVWLVVWELLWAWLRRP
;
A
#
# COMPACT_ATOMS: atom_id res chain seq x y z
N MET A 1 -7.88 -11.84 5.38
CA MET A 1 -6.57 -12.13 6.01
C MET A 1 -5.46 -12.32 4.98
N LEU A 2 -5.61 -13.24 4.00
CA LEU A 2 -4.60 -13.50 2.97
C LEU A 2 -4.13 -12.24 2.20
N GLY A 3 -5.07 -11.42 1.71
CA GLY A 3 -4.71 -10.17 1.01
C GLY A 3 -3.95 -9.15 1.86
N LEU A 4 -4.20 -9.09 3.17
CA LEU A 4 -3.47 -8.20 4.07
C LEU A 4 -2.00 -8.63 4.19
N ILE A 5 -1.75 -9.93 4.35
CA ILE A 5 -0.41 -10.50 4.45
C ILE A 5 0.34 -10.29 3.13
N VAL A 6 -0.29 -10.60 2.00
CA VAL A 6 0.33 -10.46 0.68
C VAL A 6 0.67 -9.00 0.37
N ASN A 7 -0.25 -8.06 0.65
CA ASN A 7 0.00 -6.63 0.44
C ASN A 7 1.09 -6.09 1.38
N THR A 8 1.16 -6.61 2.62
CA THR A 8 2.24 -6.27 3.55
C THR A 8 3.60 -6.72 3.02
N VAL A 9 3.71 -7.97 2.56
CA VAL A 9 4.95 -8.51 1.99
C VAL A 9 5.35 -7.73 0.73
N ALA A 10 4.41 -7.42 -0.16
CA ALA A 10 4.67 -6.65 -1.36
C ALA A 10 5.18 -5.23 -1.04
N LEU A 11 4.53 -4.52 -0.12
CA LEU A 11 4.99 -3.20 0.30
C LEU A 11 6.39 -3.27 0.93
N MET A 12 6.65 -4.27 1.78
CA MET A 12 7.96 -4.47 2.38
C MET A 12 9.04 -4.73 1.33
N ALA A 13 8.75 -5.55 0.30
CA ALA A 13 9.67 -5.81 -0.80
C ALA A 13 9.95 -4.54 -1.61
N ILE A 14 8.93 -3.73 -1.91
CA ILE A 14 9.07 -2.45 -2.61
C ILE A 14 9.92 -1.48 -1.79
N LEU A 15 9.64 -1.34 -0.50
CA LEU A 15 10.42 -0.48 0.40
C LEU A 15 11.86 -0.97 0.56
N TRP A 16 12.08 -2.28 0.58
CA TRP A 16 13.42 -2.85 0.59
C TRP A 16 14.19 -2.55 -0.71
N MET A 17 13.54 -2.64 -1.87
CA MET A 17 14.20 -2.32 -3.15
C MET A 17 14.51 -0.83 -3.31
N LEU A 18 13.56 0.05 -2.98
CA LEU A 18 13.68 1.48 -3.24
C LEU A 18 14.30 2.28 -2.09
N ALA A 19 14.23 1.75 -0.87
CA ALA A 19 14.53 2.55 0.30
C ALA A 19 15.06 1.76 1.49
N ARG A 20 15.69 0.59 1.29
CA ARG A 20 16.38 -0.16 2.37
C ARG A 20 17.38 0.66 3.19
N HIS A 21 17.90 1.75 2.62
CA HIS A 21 18.86 2.64 3.26
C HIS A 21 18.21 3.79 4.05
N GLU A 22 16.93 4.05 3.81
CA GLU A 22 16.19 5.17 4.43
C GLU A 22 15.06 4.69 5.36
N ALA A 23 14.53 3.48 5.13
CA ALA A 23 13.37 2.96 5.84
C ALA A 23 13.77 2.02 6.99
N ASP A 24 13.19 2.27 8.16
CA ASP A 24 13.25 1.34 9.28
C ASP A 24 12.19 0.24 9.10
N LEU A 25 12.60 -0.84 8.43
CA LEU A 25 11.73 -1.92 7.95
C LEU A 25 11.34 -2.87 9.08
N SER A 26 10.26 -2.54 9.78
CA SER A 26 9.60 -3.44 10.73
C SER A 26 8.35 -4.06 10.10
N PHE A 27 8.25 -5.40 10.16
CA PHE A 27 7.06 -6.13 9.68
C PHE A 27 5.79 -5.66 10.39
N GLY A 28 5.84 -5.50 11.71
CA GLY A 28 4.71 -5.02 12.50
C GLY A 28 4.26 -3.62 12.09
N ARG A 29 5.21 -2.70 11.89
CA ARG A 29 4.92 -1.33 11.43
C ARG A 29 4.30 -1.31 10.04
N THR A 30 4.86 -2.11 9.12
CA THR A 30 4.36 -2.24 7.74
C THR A 30 2.95 -2.80 7.70
N MET A 31 2.69 -3.83 8.50
CA MET A 31 1.35 -4.42 8.61
C MET A 31 0.34 -3.41 9.14
N LEU A 32 0.71 -2.61 10.14
CA LEU A 32 -0.14 -1.56 10.72
C LEU A 32 -0.44 -0.45 9.72
N VAL A 33 0.57 -0.04 8.94
CA VAL A 33 0.40 0.97 7.88
C VAL A 33 -0.50 0.45 6.76
N VAL A 34 -0.26 -0.76 6.26
CA VAL A 34 -1.10 -1.39 5.22
C VAL A 34 -2.53 -1.56 5.72
N PHE A 35 -2.71 -2.02 6.97
CA PHE A 35 -4.02 -2.16 7.58
C PHE A 35 -4.72 -0.80 7.68
N GLY A 36 -4.05 0.22 8.22
CA GLY A 36 -4.62 1.56 8.38
C GLY A 36 -5.02 2.21 7.06
N ILE A 37 -4.16 2.12 6.03
CA ILE A 37 -4.45 2.63 4.69
C ILE A 37 -5.65 1.89 4.10
N THR A 38 -5.63 0.56 4.13
CA THR A 38 -6.68 -0.27 3.54
C THR A 38 -8.02 -0.06 4.25
N PHE A 39 -8.01 0.04 5.58
CA PHE A 39 -9.21 0.28 6.38
C PHE A 39 -9.80 1.66 6.14
N GLY A 40 -8.96 2.72 6.19
CA GLY A 40 -9.40 4.09 5.97
C GLY A 40 -9.92 4.32 4.55
N CYS A 41 -9.22 3.80 3.53
CA CYS A 41 -9.66 3.88 2.14
C CYS A 41 -10.93 3.04 1.90
N GLY A 42 -11.03 1.86 2.53
CA GLY A 42 -12.23 1.03 2.48
C GLY A 42 -13.46 1.75 3.04
N LEU A 43 -13.32 2.49 4.14
CA LEU A 43 -14.40 3.31 4.70
C LEU A 43 -14.84 4.42 3.74
N LEU A 44 -13.89 5.08 3.07
CA LEU A 44 -14.16 6.10 2.06
C LEU A 44 -14.86 5.54 0.81
N GLY A 45 -14.58 4.28 0.46
CA GLY A 45 -15.28 3.56 -0.61
C GLY A 45 -16.77 3.36 -0.36
N LEU A 46 -17.21 3.37 0.90
CA LEU A 46 -18.64 3.33 1.25
C LEU A 46 -19.36 4.65 0.93
N LEU A 47 -18.63 5.77 0.88
CA LEU A 47 -19.18 7.10 0.61
C LEU A 47 -19.19 7.43 -0.88
N HIS A 48 -18.12 7.08 -1.60
CA HIS A 48 -18.03 7.36 -3.04
C HIS A 48 -17.13 6.33 -3.75
N PRO A 49 -17.53 5.77 -4.90
CA PRO A 49 -16.81 4.68 -5.57
C PRO A 49 -15.39 5.06 -6.04
N LEU A 50 -15.13 6.34 -6.30
CA LEU A 50 -13.82 6.85 -6.73
C LEU A 50 -12.96 7.45 -5.60
N ALA A 51 -13.55 7.70 -4.43
CA ALA A 51 -12.81 8.21 -3.27
C ALA A 51 -11.65 7.31 -2.79
N PRO A 52 -11.74 5.97 -2.78
CA PRO A 52 -10.64 5.13 -2.28
C PRO A 52 -9.37 5.27 -3.12
N LEU A 53 -9.50 5.42 -4.44
CA LEU A 53 -8.35 5.58 -5.34
C LEU A 53 -7.58 6.88 -5.07
N ALA A 54 -8.29 7.99 -4.93
CA ALA A 54 -7.70 9.27 -4.56
C ALA A 54 -7.08 9.22 -3.16
N ALA A 55 -7.77 8.56 -2.21
CA ALA A 55 -7.28 8.38 -0.86
C ALA A 55 -5.99 7.55 -0.82
N PHE A 56 -5.91 6.44 -1.55
CA PHE A 56 -4.69 5.65 -1.66
C PHE A 56 -3.53 6.49 -2.22
N ALA A 57 -3.77 7.25 -3.28
CA ALA A 57 -2.73 8.08 -3.90
C ALA A 57 -2.16 9.16 -2.96
N VAL A 58 -2.96 9.68 -2.02
CA VAL A 58 -2.55 10.74 -1.09
C VAL A 58 -2.05 10.19 0.25
N VAL A 59 -2.76 9.20 0.81
CA VAL A 59 -2.51 8.67 2.16
C VAL A 59 -1.28 7.76 2.16
N THR A 60 -1.07 6.95 1.13
CA THR A 60 0.09 6.04 1.04
C THR A 60 1.44 6.78 1.09
N PRO A 61 1.73 7.80 0.27
CA PRO A 61 3.03 8.50 0.33
C PRO A 61 3.19 9.26 1.64
N LEU A 62 2.10 9.80 2.21
CA LEU A 62 2.12 10.44 3.51
C LEU A 62 2.49 9.43 4.61
N ALA A 63 1.83 8.27 4.63
CA ALA A 63 2.09 7.22 5.59
C ALA A 63 3.53 6.70 5.47
N LEU A 64 4.04 6.53 4.26
CA LEU A 64 5.43 6.15 4.02
C LEU A 64 6.40 7.20 4.58
N LYS A 65 6.13 8.49 4.37
CA LYS A 65 6.97 9.57 4.88
C LYS A 65 6.93 9.68 6.41
N PHE A 66 5.75 9.58 7.01
CA PHE A 66 5.58 9.73 8.47
C PHE A 66 5.98 8.49 9.27
N PHE A 67 5.65 7.29 8.79
CA PHE A 67 5.92 6.05 9.52
C PHE A 67 7.26 5.41 9.16
N PHE A 68 7.82 5.67 7.98
CA PHE A 68 9.12 5.10 7.58
C PHE A 68 10.21 6.16 7.37
N TYR A 69 9.93 7.43 7.68
CA TYR A 69 10.88 8.55 7.56
C TYR A 69 11.52 8.69 6.16
N LEU A 70 10.79 8.26 5.13
CA LEU A 70 11.26 8.26 3.74
C LEU A 70 11.39 9.66 3.17
N ARG A 71 12.39 9.88 2.32
CA ARG A 71 12.43 11.08 1.49
C ARG A 71 11.25 11.09 0.52
N THR A 72 10.86 12.30 0.10
CA THR A 72 9.68 12.50 -0.75
C THR A 72 9.76 11.71 -2.07
N GLY A 73 10.92 11.71 -2.75
CA GLY A 73 11.10 10.96 -4.00
C GLY A 73 10.87 9.45 -3.86
N PRO A 74 11.61 8.75 -2.98
CA PRO A 74 11.39 7.33 -2.69
C PRO A 74 9.98 7.00 -2.22
N ALA A 75 9.35 7.86 -1.42
CA ALA A 75 7.97 7.66 -0.94
C ALA A 75 6.95 7.67 -2.10
N PHE A 76 7.08 8.58 -3.07
CA PHE A 76 6.25 8.59 -4.27
C PHE A 76 6.55 7.40 -5.19
N GLY A 77 7.82 7.02 -5.35
CA GLY A 77 8.21 5.85 -6.14
C GLY A 77 7.63 4.55 -5.57
N ALA A 78 7.73 4.35 -4.25
CA ALA A 78 7.18 3.20 -3.56
C ALA A 78 5.65 3.17 -3.62
N THR A 79 5.01 4.33 -3.48
CA THR A 79 3.56 4.46 -3.66
C THR A 79 3.11 4.06 -5.05
N GLY A 80 3.78 4.55 -6.11
CA GLY A 80 3.45 4.23 -7.49
C GLY A 80 3.54 2.72 -7.77
N LEU A 81 4.65 2.10 -7.35
CA LEU A 81 4.84 0.65 -7.45
C LEU A 81 3.79 -0.14 -6.66
N PHE A 82 3.44 0.33 -5.46
CA PHE A 82 2.44 -0.33 -4.63
C PHE A 82 1.03 -0.23 -5.23
N LEU A 83 0.67 0.90 -5.85
CA LEU A 83 -0.59 1.03 -6.58
C LEU A 83 -0.66 0.07 -7.77
N VAL A 84 0.42 -0.06 -8.55
CA VAL A 84 0.50 -1.03 -9.65
C VAL A 84 0.31 -2.46 -9.11
N TRP A 85 0.98 -2.80 -8.00
CA TRP A 85 0.80 -4.08 -7.32
C TRP A 85 -0.66 -4.33 -6.92
N LEU A 86 -1.33 -3.34 -6.32
CA LEU A 86 -2.74 -3.48 -5.93
C LEU A 86 -3.65 -3.75 -7.13
N VAL A 87 -3.43 -3.08 -8.27
CA VAL A 87 -4.17 -3.35 -9.51
C VAL A 87 -3.95 -4.77 -10.01
N VAL A 88 -2.69 -5.23 -10.01
CA VAL A 88 -2.33 -6.61 -10.39
C VAL A 88 -2.98 -7.62 -9.45
N TRP A 89 -2.96 -7.36 -8.14
CA TRP A 89 -3.59 -8.20 -7.13
C TRP A 89 -5.10 -8.33 -7.34
N GLU A 90 -5.81 -7.22 -7.56
CA GLU A 90 -7.24 -7.24 -7.85
C GLU A 90 -7.56 -7.96 -9.17
N LEU A 91 -6.76 -7.75 -10.22
CA LEU A 91 -6.89 -8.48 -11.50
C LEU A 91 -6.72 -9.98 -11.33
N LEU A 92 -5.69 -10.41 -10.60
CA LEU A 92 -5.42 -11.81 -10.31
C LEU A 92 -6.59 -12.44 -9.54
N TRP A 93 -7.13 -11.70 -8.57
CA TRP A 93 -8.23 -12.15 -7.74
C TRP A 93 -9.59 -12.15 -8.44
N ALA A 94 -9.77 -11.27 -9.41
CA ALA A 94 -10.89 -11.33 -10.34
C ALA A 94 -10.78 -12.55 -11.26
N TRP A 95 -9.58 -12.88 -11.75
CA TRP A 95 -9.34 -14.08 -12.57
C TRP A 95 -9.58 -15.38 -11.81
N LEU A 96 -9.08 -15.50 -10.59
CA LEU A 96 -9.29 -16.67 -9.73
C LEU A 96 -10.74 -16.86 -9.27
N ARG A 97 -11.56 -15.81 -9.32
CA ARG A 97 -13.01 -15.86 -9.01
C ARG A 97 -13.87 -16.04 -10.26
N ARG A 98 -13.30 -16.08 -11.47
CA ARG A 98 -14.05 -16.52 -12.64
C ARG A 98 -14.32 -18.03 -12.51
N PRO A 99 -15.57 -18.48 -12.68
CA PRO A 99 -15.93 -19.88 -12.57
C PRO A 99 -15.24 -20.74 -13.61
#